data_AF-A0A0B2SIZ7-F1
#
_entry.id   AF-A0A0B2SIZ7-F1
#
_cell.length_a   1.000
_cell.length_b   1.000
_cell.length_c   1.000
_cell.angle_alpha   90.00
_cell.angle_beta   90.00
_cell.angle_gamma   90.00
#
_symmetry.space_group_name_H-M   'P 1'
#
loop_
_entity.id
_entity.type
_entity.pdbx_description
1 polymer ?
#
loop_
_entity_poly.entity_id
_entity_poly.type
_entity_poly.pdbx_seq_one_letter_code
_entity_poly.pdbx_strand_id
1 'polypeptide(L)' 'MYVKYAINDDLNNPAAEGDGVFRLESFDMETKCCTWGLADVKVNRQKAGKGRPLNKKQREWRLSTPFDSLRFVRLHSDI' A
#
# COMPACT_ATOMS: atom_id res chain seq x y z
N MET A 1 -3.62 -1.79 -7.23
CA MET A 1 -4.57 -0.77 -6.72
C MET A 1 -3.77 0.42 -6.23
N TYR A 2 -4.12 1.63 -6.66
CA TYR A 2 -3.61 2.84 -6.04
C TYR A 2 -4.42 3.10 -4.76
N VAL A 3 -3.73 3.18 -3.63
CA VAL A 3 -4.34 3.30 -2.30
C VAL A 3 -3.78 4.52 -1.61
N LYS A 4 -4.66 5.33 -1.02
CA LYS A 4 -4.32 6.36 -0.03
C LYS A 4 -4.88 5.97 1.32
N TYR A 5 -4.08 6.11 2.37
CA TYR A 5 -4.42 5.72 3.72
C TYR A 5 -3.89 6.72 4.74
N ALA A 6 -4.56 6.82 5.88
CA ALA A 6 -4.07 7.58 7.02
C ALA A 6 -3.14 6.72 7.89
N ILE A 7 -2.07 7.32 8.38
CA ILE A 7 -1.13 6.78 9.35
C ILE A 7 -1.52 7.37 10.70
N ASN A 8 -2.21 6.57 11.51
CA ASN A 8 -2.60 6.97 12.86
C ASN A 8 -1.42 6.70 13.81
N ASP A 9 -0.41 7.58 13.79
CA ASP A 9 0.76 7.44 14.67
C ASP A 9 0.57 8.12 16.04
N ASP A 10 -0.34 9.10 16.19
CA ASP A 10 -0.75 9.62 17.50
C ASP A 10 -1.93 10.61 17.42
N LEU A 11 -2.72 10.71 18.50
CA LEU A 11 -3.96 11.53 18.60
C LEU A 11 -3.72 13.06 18.46
N ASN A 12 -2.47 13.51 18.40
CA ASN A 12 -2.06 14.92 18.49
C ASN A 12 -1.34 15.47 17.24
N ASN A 13 -1.23 14.69 16.16
CA ASN A 13 -0.58 15.12 14.92
C ASN A 13 -1.60 15.01 13.77
N PRO A 14 -1.74 15.98 12.85
CA PRO A 14 -2.48 15.75 11.61
C PRO A 14 -2.05 14.42 10.99
N ALA A 15 -2.99 13.48 10.91
CA ALA A 15 -2.72 12.11 10.50
C ALA A 15 -1.91 12.11 9.21
N ALA A 16 -0.65 11.65 9.28
CA ALA A 16 0.20 11.61 8.11
C ALA A 16 -0.44 10.70 7.07
N GLU A 17 -0.50 11.12 5.81
CA GLU A 17 -1.09 10.29 4.75
C GLU A 17 0.01 9.51 4.02
N GLY A 18 -0.25 8.24 3.75
CA GLY A 18 0.56 7.40 2.89
C GLY A 18 -0.18 7.06 1.60
N ASP A 19 0.55 6.91 0.51
CA ASP A 19 0.00 6.44 -0.77
C ASP A 19 0.94 5.51 -1.54
N GLY A 20 0.36 4.66 -2.38
CA GLY A 20 1.13 3.80 -3.25
C GLY A 20 0.29 2.86 -4.10
N VAL A 21 0.95 2.17 -5.04
CA VAL A 21 0.32 1.11 -5.82
C VAL A 21 0.60 -0.23 -5.17
N PHE A 22 -0.43 -0.86 -4.62
CA PHE A 22 -0.34 -2.11 -3.89
C PHE A 22 -1.19 -3.21 -4.53
N ARG A 23 -0.84 -4.45 -4.21
CA ARG A 23 -1.68 -5.63 -4.42
C ARG A 23 -2.34 -5.96 -3.07
N LEU A 24 -3.67 -6.09 -3.05
CA LEU A 24 -4.35 -6.65 -1.89
C LEU A 24 -4.02 -8.13 -1.82
N GLU A 25 -3.50 -8.58 -0.69
CA GLU A 25 -3.15 -9.98 -0.48
C GLU A 25 -4.20 -10.71 0.33
N SER A 26 -4.71 -10.06 1.36
CA SER A 26 -5.80 -10.57 2.19
C SER A 26 -6.54 -9.42 2.86
N PHE A 27 -7.75 -9.71 3.32
CA PHE A 27 -8.51 -8.87 4.22
C PHE A 27 -9.16 -9.74 5.28
N ASP A 28 -9.35 -9.18 6.46
CA ASP A 28 -9.89 -9.87 7.61
C ASP A 28 -11.07 -9.06 8.17
N MET A 29 -12.23 -9.70 8.31
CA MET A 29 -13.46 -9.03 8.75
C MET A 29 -13.57 -8.91 10.28
N GLU A 30 -12.83 -9.72 11.03
CA GLU A 30 -12.83 -9.71 12.50
C GLU A 30 -11.99 -8.53 13.00
N THR A 31 -10.76 -8.43 12.50
CA THR A 31 -9.82 -7.33 12.78
C THR A 31 -10.07 -6.10 11.92
N LYS A 32 -10.93 -6.20 10.90
CA LYS A 32 -11.25 -5.12 9.94
C LYS A 32 -9.99 -4.51 9.31
N CYS A 33 -9.05 -5.35 8.92
CA CYS A 33 -7.76 -4.95 8.36
C CYS A 33 -7.54 -5.52 6.95
N CYS A 34 -6.88 -4.75 6.10
CA CYS A 34 -6.35 -5.20 4.82
C CYS A 34 -4.83 -5.41 4.93
N THR A 35 -4.34 -6.49 4.33
CA THR A 35 -2.90 -6.72 4.12
C THR A 35 -2.54 -6.46 2.66
N TRP A 36 -1.59 -5.56 2.46
CA TRP A 36 -1.13 -5.10 1.16
C TRP A 36 0.33 -5.50 0.91
N GLY A 37 0.63 -5.92 -0.31
CA GLY A 37 2.00 -6.08 -0.82
C GLY A 37 2.31 -5.03 -1.89
N LEU A 38 3.59 -4.76 -2.16
CA LEU A 38 3.96 -3.91 -3.29
C LEU A 38 3.54 -4.55 -4.62
N ALA A 39 2.88 -3.78 -5.48
CA ALA A 39 2.57 -4.23 -6.83
C ALA A 39 3.83 -4.16 -7.72
N ASP A 40 4.09 -5.21 -8.51
CA ASP A 40 5.21 -5.23 -9.46
C ASP A 40 4.84 -4.47 -10.75
N VAL A 41 4.63 -3.16 -10.63
CA VAL A 41 4.25 -2.24 -11.73
C VAL A 41 5.36 -1.23 -12.02
N LYS A 42 5.36 -0.64 -13.21
CA LYS A 42 6.42 0.28 -13.66
C LYS A 42 6.68 1.41 -12.66
N VAL A 43 5.62 2.03 -12.12
CA VAL A 43 5.75 3.16 -11.17
C VAL A 43 6.48 2.78 -9.89
N ASN A 44 6.31 1.55 -9.39
CA ASN A 44 7.00 1.06 -8.21
C ASN A 44 8.44 0.63 -8.52
N ARG A 45 8.66 -0.04 -9.66
CA ARG A 45 10.01 -0.42 -10.15
C ARG A 45 10.90 0.81 -10.42
N GLN A 46 10.32 1.89 -10.91
CA GLN A 46 11.03 3.14 -11.15
C GLN A 46 11.51 3.78 -9.83
N LYS A 47 10.65 3.81 -8.80
CA LYS A 47 11.01 4.27 -7.44
C LYS A 47 12.10 3.39 -6.82
N ALA A 48 12.10 2.09 -7.11
CA ALA A 48 13.08 1.12 -6.62
C ALA A 48 14.46 1.17 -7.31
N GLY A 49 14.54 1.75 -8.51
CA GLY A 49 15.77 1.85 -9.29
C GLY A 49 15.56 1.58 -10.78
N LYS A 50 15.26 2.65 -11.54
CA LYS A 50 15.25 2.70 -13.03
C LYS A 50 14.61 1.48 -13.72
N GLY A 51 13.54 0.91 -13.16
CA GLY A 51 12.78 -0.17 -13.81
C GLY A 51 13.26 -1.59 -13.52
N ARG A 52 14.19 -1.78 -12.57
CA ARG A 52 14.55 -3.12 -12.10
C ARG A 52 13.33 -3.81 -11.46
N PRO A 53 13.19 -5.14 -11.62
CA PRO A 53 12.20 -5.90 -10.87
C PRO A 53 12.34 -5.68 -9.37
N LEU A 54 11.24 -5.85 -8.64
CA LEU A 54 11.25 -5.76 -7.18
C LEU A 54 12.23 -6.80 -6.58
N ASN A 55 13.08 -6.35 -5.66
CA ASN A 55 13.99 -7.22 -4.92
C ASN A 55 13.23 -8.05 -3.87
N LYS A 56 13.91 -9.03 -3.25
CA LYS A 56 13.30 -9.93 -2.26
C LYS A 56 12.61 -9.17 -1.11
N LYS A 57 13.32 -8.20 -0.52
CA LYS A 57 12.78 -7.36 0.57
C LYS A 57 11.52 -6.60 0.16
N GLN A 58 11.47 -6.09 -1.07
CA GLN A 58 10.29 -5.39 -1.60
C GLN A 58 9.11 -6.33 -1.86
N ARG A 59 9.37 -7.54 -2.35
CA ARG A 59 8.34 -8.56 -2.57
C ARG A 59 7.71 -9.04 -1.27
N GLU A 60 8.53 -9.18 -0.23
CA GLU A 60 8.12 -9.60 1.12
C GLU A 60 7.54 -8.46 1.96
N TRP A 61 7.71 -7.20 1.54
CA TRP A 61 7.18 -6.06 2.28
C TRP A 61 5.65 -6.10 2.36
N ARG A 62 5.12 -5.79 3.55
CA ARG A 62 3.70 -5.76 3.84
C ARG A 62 3.30 -4.48 4.55
N LEU A 63 2.11 -4.01 4.23
CA LEU A 63 1.41 -2.95 4.95
C LEU A 63 0.08 -3.50 5.46
N SER A 64 -0.19 -3.32 6.74
CA SER A 64 -1.52 -3.55 7.32
C SER A 64 -2.22 -2.20 7.47
N THR A 65 -3.46 -2.11 6.99
CA THR A 65 -4.29 -0.92 7.18
C THR A 65 -5.66 -1.32 7.72
N PRO A 66 -6.14 -0.71 8.82
CA PRO A 66 -7.55 -0.76 9.19
C PRO A 66 -8.46 -0.25 8.07
N PHE A 67 -9.69 -0.76 7.98
CA PHE A 67 -10.64 -0.34 6.94
C PHE A 67 -10.99 1.14 7.03
N ASP A 68 -11.05 1.70 8.22
CA ASP A 68 -11.37 3.11 8.48
C ASP A 68 -10.21 4.07 8.17
N SER A 69 -8.98 3.56 8.02
CA SER A 69 -7.83 4.37 7.60
C SER A 69 -7.73 4.53 6.08
N LEU A 70 -8.43 3.69 5.30
CA LEU A 70 -8.45 3.78 3.84
C LEU A 70 -9.23 5.02 3.39
N ARG A 71 -8.54 5.98 2.77
CA ARG A 71 -9.12 7.23 2.26
C ARG A 71 -9.60 7.09 0.83
N PHE A 72 -8.86 6.34 0.02
CA PHE A 72 -9.13 6.19 -1.40
C PHE A 72 -8.52 4.91 -1.94
N VAL A 73 -9.29 4.12 -2.69
CA VAL A 73 -8.82 2.92 -3.39
C VAL A 73 -9.28 2.97 -4.84
N ARG A 74 -8.33 2.93 -5.78
CA ARG A 74 -8.60 2.91 -7.22
C ARG A 74 -7.88 1.73 -7.88
N LEU A 75 -8.55 1.08 -8.83
CA LEU A 75 -7.88 0.11 -9.70
C LEU A 75 -6.75 0.80 -10.46
N HIS A 76 -5.59 0.15 -10.50
CA HIS A 76 -4.42 0.63 -11.24
C HIS A 76 -4.10 -0.40 -12.31
N SER A 77 -3.95 0.07 -13.55
CA SER A 77 -3.54 -0.72 -14.70
C SER A 77 -2.16 -0.28 -15.14
N ASP A 78 -1.28 -1.23 -15.47
CA ASP A 78 0.09 -0.98 -15.97
C ASP A 78 0.14 -1.03 -17.52
N ILE A 79 -1.01 -0.85 -18.18
CA ILE A 79 -1.16 -0.75 -19.65
C ILE A 79 -0.56 0.58 -20.14
#